data_AF-A0A3B0TLN8-F1
#
_entry.id   AF-A0A3B0TLN8-F1
#
_cell.length_a   1.000
_cell.length_b   1.000
_cell.length_c   1.000
_cell.angle_alpha   90.00
_cell.angle_beta   90.00
_cell.angle_gamma   90.00
#
_symmetry.space_group_name_H-M   'P 1'
#
loop_
_entity.id
_entity.type
_entity.pdbx_description
1 polymer ?
#
loop_
_entity_poly.entity_id
_entity_poly.type
_entity_poly.pdbx_seq_one_letter_code
_entity_poly.pdbx_strand_id
1 'polypeptide(L)'
;QLSDDRLAASIIVDGFHLRREEVRTFYKVKGPDNTILVSDVTSLAGMPPGKYGEFGSEVIITPDGKVMMPSQNVLAGASFLIDRGIENVISFTQCSLADAIHMASRNPARLLNLNDRGEIRPGKRADLVLFQMENGKMRIIKTVVAGNIVYDINNKKPTN
;
A
#
# COMPACT_ATOMS: atom_id res chain seq x y z
N GLN A 1 11.87 0.88 19.77
CA GLN A 1 11.01 0.12 18.82
C GLN A 1 11.63 0.06 17.43
N LEU A 2 11.90 1.19 16.76
CA LEU A 2 12.47 1.18 15.41
C LEU A 2 13.84 0.47 15.30
N SER A 3 14.71 0.56 16.31
CA SER A 3 16.02 -0.11 16.33
C SER A 3 16.01 -1.54 16.87
N ASP A 4 14.85 -2.12 17.23
CA ASP A 4 14.78 -3.50 17.73
C ASP A 4 14.66 -4.47 16.56
N ASP A 5 15.72 -5.23 16.26
CA ASP A 5 15.80 -6.13 15.10
C ASP A 5 14.79 -7.28 15.12
N ARG A 6 14.15 -7.56 16.27
CA ARG A 6 13.11 -8.58 16.39
C ARG A 6 11.76 -8.12 15.83
N LEU A 7 11.60 -6.82 15.57
CA LEU A 7 10.35 -6.22 15.13
C LEU A 7 10.43 -5.77 13.67
N ALA A 8 9.36 -6.07 12.91
CA ALA A 8 9.11 -5.42 11.63
C ALA A 8 8.41 -4.07 11.83
N ALA A 9 8.62 -3.12 10.92
CA ALA A 9 7.91 -1.85 10.90
C ALA A 9 6.84 -1.86 9.80
N SER A 10 5.56 -1.77 10.19
CA SER A 10 4.47 -1.44 9.27
C SER A 10 4.37 0.08 9.12
N ILE A 11 4.43 0.57 7.89
CA ILE A 11 4.40 2.01 7.60
C ILE A 11 3.40 2.36 6.50
N ILE A 12 2.75 3.50 6.66
CA ILE A 12 1.87 4.11 5.66
C ILE A 12 2.69 5.09 4.85
N VAL A 13 2.88 4.81 3.56
CA VAL A 13 3.77 5.58 2.68
C VAL A 13 2.94 6.39 1.67
N ASP A 14 1.95 7.12 2.16
CA ASP A 14 1.07 7.96 1.36
C ASP A 14 1.62 9.38 1.13
N GLY A 15 2.63 9.78 1.90
CA GLY A 15 3.23 11.12 1.90
C GLY A 15 2.61 12.09 2.91
N PHE A 16 1.63 11.64 3.70
CA PHE A 16 0.95 12.42 4.73
C PHE A 16 1.20 11.90 6.14
N HIS A 17 1.17 10.58 6.32
CA HIS A 17 1.40 9.93 7.62
C HIS A 17 2.87 10.00 8.03
N LEU A 18 3.76 9.77 7.06
CA LEU A 18 5.20 9.86 7.24
C LEU A 18 5.78 10.74 6.14
N ARG A 19 6.67 11.66 6.55
CA ARG A 19 7.49 12.44 5.65
C ARG A 19 8.52 11.56 4.97
N ARG A 20 9.03 12.01 3.82
CA ARG A 20 10.06 11.32 3.04
C ARG A 20 11.27 10.92 3.89
N GLU A 21 11.73 11.81 4.75
CA GLU A 21 12.91 11.61 5.59
C GLU A 21 12.68 10.54 6.65
N GLU A 22 11.45 10.44 7.16
CA GLU A 22 11.04 9.41 8.12
C GLU A 22 11.01 8.05 7.43
N VAL A 23 10.35 7.94 6.27
CA VAL A 23 10.31 6.70 5.47
C VAL A 23 11.74 6.23 5.14
N ARG A 24 12.62 7.14 4.74
CA ARG A 24 14.03 6.83 4.45
C ARG A 24 14.79 6.37 5.70
N THR A 25 14.50 6.94 6.86
CA THR A 25 15.10 6.52 8.13
C THR A 25 14.64 5.12 8.52
N PHE A 26 13.34 4.84 8.41
CA PHE A 26 12.77 3.53 8.72
C PHE A 26 13.39 2.46 7.80
N TYR A 27 13.44 2.73 6.50
CA TYR A 27 14.06 1.83 5.53
C TYR A 27 15.54 1.57 5.83
N LYS A 28 16.34 2.59 6.15
CA LYS A 28 17.75 2.43 6.49
C LYS A 28 17.98 1.62 7.76
N VAL A 29 17.11 1.75 8.76
CA VAL A 29 17.25 1.06 10.05
C VAL A 29 16.73 -0.37 9.96
N LYS A 30 15.56 -0.60 9.36
CA LYS A 30 14.93 -1.92 9.28
C LYS A 30 15.39 -2.77 8.10
N GLY A 31 15.84 -2.13 7.02
CA GLY A 31 16.12 -2.79 5.76
C GLY A 31 14.85 -3.25 5.03
N PRO A 32 15.02 -3.81 3.82
CA PRO A 32 13.92 -4.22 2.96
C PRO A 32 13.12 -5.39 3.52
N ASP A 33 13.74 -6.32 4.26
CA ASP A 33 13.05 -7.54 4.75
C ASP A 33 12.18 -7.32 5.99
N ASN A 34 12.41 -6.24 6.75
CA ASN A 34 11.66 -5.91 7.99
C ASN A 34 10.85 -4.62 7.89
N THR A 35 10.64 -4.12 6.67
CA THR A 35 9.71 -3.03 6.38
C THR A 35 8.47 -3.61 5.70
N ILE A 36 7.27 -3.21 6.15
CA ILE A 36 5.99 -3.66 5.60
C ILE A 36 5.20 -2.43 5.18
N LEU A 37 4.74 -2.40 3.93
CA LEU A 37 3.82 -1.36 3.47
C LEU A 37 2.41 -1.72 3.89
N VAL A 38 1.73 -0.79 4.56
CA VAL A 38 0.31 -0.86 4.87
C VAL A 38 -0.37 0.38 4.31
N SER A 39 -1.63 0.25 3.90
CA SER A 39 -2.37 1.38 3.35
C SER A 39 -3.12 2.16 4.44
N ASP A 40 -3.61 1.47 5.48
CA ASP A 40 -4.51 2.01 6.49
C ASP A 40 -5.70 2.78 5.88
N VAL A 41 -6.18 2.25 4.75
CA VAL A 41 -7.26 2.88 4.02
C VAL A 41 -8.58 2.74 4.76
N THR A 42 -9.39 3.78 4.67
CA THR A 42 -10.76 3.77 5.19
C THR A 42 -11.75 3.31 4.10
N SER A 43 -13.03 3.25 4.46
CA SER A 43 -14.15 3.14 3.51
C SER A 43 -14.13 4.19 2.40
N LEU A 44 -13.38 5.28 2.59
CA LEU A 44 -13.26 6.39 1.65
C LEU A 44 -12.19 6.17 0.57
N ALA A 45 -11.53 5.01 0.54
CA ALA A 45 -10.56 4.67 -0.49
C ALA A 45 -11.16 4.80 -1.91
N GLY A 46 -10.49 5.54 -2.79
CA GLY A 46 -10.95 5.77 -4.17
C GLY A 46 -12.13 6.73 -4.33
N MET A 47 -12.63 7.34 -3.24
CA MET A 47 -13.59 8.44 -3.32
C MET A 47 -12.94 9.73 -3.84
N PRO A 48 -13.68 10.59 -4.56
CA PRO A 48 -13.16 11.89 -4.98
C PRO A 48 -12.90 12.83 -3.79
N PRO A 49 -12.14 13.91 -3.96
CA PRO A 49 -12.01 14.96 -2.94
C PRO A 49 -13.37 15.51 -2.52
N GLY A 50 -13.60 15.67 -1.22
CA GLY A 50 -14.91 16.07 -0.71
C GLY A 50 -15.07 15.91 0.80
N LYS A 51 -16.28 16.22 1.27
CA LYS A 51 -16.72 16.05 2.67
C LYS A 51 -17.56 14.80 2.80
N TYR A 52 -17.29 14.00 3.83
CA TYR A 52 -17.92 12.72 4.10
C TYR A 52 -18.31 12.61 5.58
N GLY A 53 -19.38 11.87 5.86
CA GLY A 53 -19.72 11.47 7.23
C GLY A 53 -19.14 10.08 7.50
N GLU A 54 -18.13 9.98 8.35
CA GLU A 54 -17.43 8.73 8.67
C GLU A 54 -16.98 8.77 10.14
N PHE A 55 -16.88 7.63 10.81
CA PHE A 55 -16.55 7.56 12.24
C PHE A 55 -17.45 8.41 13.16
N GLY A 56 -18.69 8.67 12.74
CA GLY A 56 -19.61 9.55 13.46
C GLY A 56 -19.22 11.04 13.44
N SER A 57 -18.32 11.46 12.54
CA SER A 57 -17.81 12.83 12.41
C SER A 57 -17.71 13.26 10.93
N GLU A 58 -17.47 14.55 10.68
CA GLU A 58 -17.08 15.03 9.35
C GLU A 58 -15.62 14.65 9.08
N VAL A 59 -15.39 14.01 7.93
CA VAL A 59 -14.07 13.71 7.38
C VAL A 59 -13.95 14.38 6.01
N ILE A 60 -12.77 14.92 5.73
CA ILE A 60 -12.46 15.57 4.44
C ILE A 60 -11.37 14.76 3.74
N ILE A 61 -11.60 14.49 2.45
CA ILE A 61 -10.55 14.10 1.50
C ILE A 61 -10.13 15.36 0.75
N THR A 62 -8.89 15.78 0.93
CA THR A 62 -8.34 16.96 0.25
C THR A 62 -8.05 16.66 -1.23
N PRO A 63 -7.86 17.67 -2.08
CA PRO A 63 -7.54 17.47 -3.51
C PRO A 63 -6.27 16.63 -3.76
N ASP A 64 -5.31 16.66 -2.84
CA ASP A 64 -4.09 15.86 -2.87
C ASP A 64 -4.24 14.46 -2.23
N GLY A 65 -5.43 14.13 -1.70
CA GLY A 65 -5.78 12.79 -1.19
C GLY A 65 -5.62 12.60 0.32
N LYS A 66 -5.23 13.64 1.08
CA LYS A 66 -5.13 13.56 2.55
C LYS A 66 -6.52 13.39 3.16
N VAL A 67 -6.66 12.40 4.04
CA VAL A 67 -7.90 12.16 4.79
C VAL A 67 -7.76 12.73 6.19
N MET A 68 -8.64 13.66 6.56
CA MET A 68 -8.53 14.38 7.84
C MET A 68 -9.88 14.62 8.49
N MET A 69 -9.89 14.61 9.82
CA MET A 69 -11.02 15.04 10.64
C MET A 69 -10.81 16.50 11.06
N PRO A 70 -11.52 17.48 10.46
CA PRO A 70 -11.22 18.89 10.64
C PRO A 70 -11.45 19.38 12.07
N SER A 71 -12.46 18.82 12.76
CA SER A 71 -12.83 19.19 14.13
C SER A 71 -11.69 18.99 15.14
N GLN A 72 -10.82 18.01 14.89
CA GLN A 72 -9.68 17.68 15.75
C GLN A 72 -8.33 18.03 15.13
N ASN A 73 -8.31 18.44 13.86
CA ASN A 73 -7.10 18.69 13.08
C ASN A 73 -6.12 17.50 13.06
N VAL A 74 -6.65 16.30 12.85
CA VAL A 74 -5.88 15.04 12.78
C VAL A 74 -6.16 14.28 11.49
N LEU A 75 -5.26 13.34 11.14
CA LEU A 75 -5.52 12.35 10.10
C LEU A 75 -6.64 11.40 10.53
N ALA A 76 -7.43 10.94 9.55
CA ALA A 76 -8.54 10.02 9.77
C ALA A 76 -8.40 8.80 8.83
N GLY A 77 -7.31 8.05 9.02
CA GLY A 77 -6.86 6.98 8.11
C GLY A 77 -6.32 7.52 6.79
N ALA A 78 -6.30 6.69 5.75
CA ALA A 78 -5.80 7.03 4.42
C ALA A 78 -6.80 6.77 3.29
N SER A 79 -6.51 7.31 2.11
CA SER A 79 -7.30 7.08 0.87
C SER A 79 -6.51 6.35 -0.22
N PHE A 80 -5.18 6.31 -0.12
CA PHE A 80 -4.30 5.74 -1.14
C PHE A 80 -4.03 4.26 -0.92
N LEU A 81 -4.05 3.51 -2.02
CA LEU A 81 -3.81 2.07 -2.03
C LEU A 81 -2.29 1.74 -1.99
N ILE A 82 -1.97 0.46 -1.87
CA ILE A 82 -0.59 -0.03 -1.72
C ILE A 82 0.29 0.29 -2.95
N ASP A 83 -0.29 0.37 -4.15
CA ASP A 83 0.41 0.78 -5.37
C ASP A 83 1.08 2.16 -5.20
N ARG A 84 0.36 3.14 -4.63
CA ARG A 84 0.90 4.46 -4.31
C ARG A 84 2.02 4.38 -3.26
N GLY A 85 1.87 3.50 -2.29
CA GLY A 85 2.92 3.21 -1.30
C GLY A 85 4.20 2.68 -1.93
N ILE A 86 4.07 1.79 -2.93
CA ILE A 86 5.20 1.25 -3.71
C ILE A 86 5.89 2.36 -4.50
N GLU A 87 5.13 3.21 -5.21
CA GLU A 87 5.70 4.36 -5.94
C GLU A 87 6.49 5.27 -5.00
N ASN A 88 5.89 5.61 -3.86
CA ASN A 88 6.47 6.55 -2.91
C ASN A 88 7.69 5.95 -2.20
N VAL A 89 7.66 4.68 -1.77
CA VAL A 89 8.82 4.07 -1.09
C VAL A 89 10.02 4.00 -2.02
N ILE A 90 9.82 3.66 -3.31
CA ILE A 90 10.88 3.69 -4.32
C ILE A 90 11.43 5.12 -4.46
N SER A 91 10.55 6.10 -4.65
CA SER A 91 10.95 7.51 -4.81
C SER A 91 11.70 8.07 -3.59
N PHE A 92 11.26 7.73 -2.38
CA PHE A 92 11.77 8.31 -1.13
C PHE A 92 13.07 7.65 -0.67
N THR A 93 13.23 6.36 -0.94
CA THR A 93 14.35 5.56 -0.42
C THR A 93 15.37 5.19 -1.50
N GLN A 94 14.99 5.26 -2.78
CA GLN A 94 15.75 4.75 -3.92
C GLN A 94 16.00 3.22 -3.83
N CYS A 95 15.12 2.49 -3.14
CA CYS A 95 15.16 1.02 -3.13
C CYS A 95 14.76 0.43 -4.49
N SER A 96 15.10 -0.85 -4.69
CA SER A 96 14.72 -1.53 -5.92
C SER A 96 13.21 -1.80 -5.97
N LEU A 97 12.66 -1.98 -7.18
CA LEU A 97 11.28 -2.45 -7.33
C LEU A 97 11.05 -3.78 -6.61
N ALA A 98 12.04 -4.69 -6.64
CA ALA A 98 11.94 -5.98 -5.95
C ALA A 98 11.78 -5.80 -4.44
N ASP A 99 12.57 -4.91 -3.82
CA ASP A 99 12.46 -4.61 -2.39
C ASP A 99 11.09 -4.03 -2.06
N ALA A 100 10.61 -3.04 -2.83
CA ALA A 100 9.30 -2.44 -2.60
C ALA A 100 8.16 -3.48 -2.73
N ILE A 101 8.25 -4.40 -3.70
CA ILE A 101 7.30 -5.51 -3.85
C ILE A 101 7.40 -6.48 -2.67
N HIS A 102 8.59 -6.81 -2.16
CA HIS A 102 8.74 -7.62 -0.95
C HIS A 102 8.07 -6.98 0.26
N MET A 103 8.25 -5.66 0.45
CA MET A 103 7.59 -4.92 1.55
C MET A 103 6.06 -4.97 1.46
N ALA A 104 5.50 -5.07 0.25
CA ALA A 104 4.05 -5.13 0.02
C ALA A 104 3.46 -6.55 -0.02
N SER A 105 4.29 -7.61 -0.12
CA SER A 105 3.80 -8.97 -0.37
C SER A 105 4.49 -10.03 0.50
N ARG A 106 5.78 -10.27 0.28
CA ARG A 106 6.56 -11.30 0.97
C ARG A 106 6.64 -11.06 2.48
N ASN A 107 6.93 -9.82 2.88
CA ASN A 107 7.12 -9.46 4.28
C ASN A 107 5.83 -9.60 5.11
N PRO A 108 4.66 -9.07 4.68
CA PRO A 108 3.42 -9.30 5.41
C PRO A 108 3.02 -10.78 5.41
N ALA A 109 3.24 -11.54 4.32
CA ALA A 109 2.99 -12.98 4.31
C ALA A 109 3.85 -13.73 5.34
N ARG A 110 5.14 -13.39 5.43
CA ARG A 110 6.07 -13.93 6.43
C ARG A 110 5.64 -13.59 7.86
N LEU A 111 5.27 -12.33 8.12
CA LEU A 111 4.80 -11.88 9.44
C LEU A 111 3.56 -12.66 9.91
N LEU A 112 2.64 -12.94 8.99
CA LEU A 112 1.38 -13.64 9.26
C LEU A 112 1.50 -15.17 9.16
N ASN A 113 2.70 -15.71 8.97
CA ASN A 113 2.95 -17.14 8.75
C ASN A 113 2.14 -17.75 7.58
N LEU A 114 1.87 -16.95 6.54
CA LEU A 114 1.17 -17.37 5.33
C LEU A 114 2.15 -18.08 4.39
N ASN A 115 2.30 -19.38 4.59
CA ASN A 115 3.23 -20.20 3.81
C ASN A 115 2.70 -20.55 2.41
N ASP A 116 1.46 -20.20 2.07
CA ASP A 116 0.85 -20.48 0.78
C ASP A 116 0.99 -19.32 -0.24
N ARG A 117 1.42 -18.11 0.18
CA ARG A 117 1.52 -16.92 -0.69
C ARG A 117 2.70 -16.00 -0.33
N GLY A 118 2.81 -14.86 -1.00
CA GLY A 118 3.90 -13.89 -0.82
C GLY A 118 5.15 -14.18 -1.66
N GLU A 119 5.17 -15.29 -2.40
CA GLU A 119 6.25 -15.68 -3.31
C GLU A 119 5.65 -16.35 -4.55
N ILE A 120 6.23 -16.10 -5.73
CA ILE A 120 5.82 -16.76 -6.97
C ILE A 120 6.66 -18.03 -7.13
N ARG A 121 6.08 -19.17 -6.77
CA ARG A 121 6.74 -20.49 -6.83
C ARG A 121 5.73 -21.60 -7.06
N PRO A 122 6.07 -22.69 -7.79
CA PRO A 122 5.21 -23.86 -7.89
C PRO A 122 4.75 -24.37 -6.51
N GLY A 123 3.47 -24.78 -6.43
CA GLY A 123 2.82 -25.25 -5.21
C GLY A 123 2.29 -24.15 -4.28
N LYS A 124 2.57 -22.86 -4.54
CA LYS A 124 1.95 -21.72 -3.83
C LYS A 124 0.60 -21.37 -4.46
N ARG A 125 -0.26 -20.74 -3.67
CA ARG A 125 -1.54 -20.19 -4.11
C ARG A 125 -1.30 -19.12 -5.18
N ALA A 126 -2.05 -19.18 -6.27
CA ALA A 126 -1.97 -18.23 -7.37
C ALA A 126 -2.70 -16.91 -7.03
N ASP A 127 -2.18 -16.18 -6.04
CA ASP A 127 -2.50 -14.78 -5.76
C ASP A 127 -1.44 -13.92 -6.48
N LEU A 128 -1.77 -13.40 -7.66
CA LEU A 128 -0.81 -12.75 -8.56
C LEU A 128 -1.34 -11.39 -9.02
N VAL A 129 -0.43 -10.45 -9.21
CA VAL A 129 -0.73 -9.13 -9.77
C VAL A 129 0.19 -8.89 -10.95
N LEU A 130 -0.40 -8.69 -12.13
CA LEU A 130 0.29 -8.19 -13.31
C LEU A 130 0.16 -6.67 -13.32
N PHE A 131 1.28 -5.98 -13.39
CA PHE A 131 1.33 -4.52 -13.44
C PHE A 131 2.39 -4.04 -14.43
N GLN A 132 2.29 -2.77 -14.80
CA GLN A 132 3.31 -2.06 -15.56
C GLN A 132 3.84 -0.91 -14.73
N MET A 133 5.13 -0.63 -14.87
CA MET A 133 5.78 0.55 -14.32
C MET A 133 6.07 1.53 -15.46
N GLU A 134 5.57 2.75 -15.37
CA GLU A 134 5.83 3.80 -16.35
C GLU A 134 6.05 5.12 -15.61
N ASN A 135 7.19 5.79 -15.83
CA ASN A 135 7.52 7.07 -15.18
C ASN A 135 7.36 7.07 -13.65
N GLY A 136 7.73 5.96 -12.99
CA GLY A 136 7.59 5.79 -11.54
C GLY A 136 6.15 5.57 -11.07
N LYS A 137 5.20 5.35 -11.99
CA LYS A 137 3.81 5.03 -11.71
C LYS A 137 3.53 3.56 -11.93
N MET A 138 2.80 2.95 -11.00
CA MET A 138 2.35 1.58 -11.11
C MET A 138 0.94 1.56 -11.68
N ARG A 139 0.74 0.79 -12.76
CA ARG A 139 -0.58 0.52 -13.32
C ARG A 139 -0.89 -0.96 -13.22
N ILE A 140 -1.91 -1.31 -12.45
CA ILE A 140 -2.40 -2.69 -12.36
C ILE A 140 -3.12 -3.05 -13.66
N ILE A 141 -2.73 -4.18 -14.25
CA ILE A 141 -3.30 -4.71 -15.49
C ILE A 141 -4.24 -5.87 -15.20
N LYS A 142 -3.85 -6.76 -14.28
CA LYS A 142 -4.63 -7.96 -13.95
C LYS A 142 -4.35 -8.42 -12.52
N THR A 143 -5.39 -8.89 -11.85
CA THR A 143 -5.29 -9.50 -10.52
C THR A 143 -5.90 -10.89 -10.57
N VAL A 144 -5.16 -11.86 -10.06
CA VAL A 144 -5.57 -13.26 -9.90
C VAL A 144 -5.62 -13.57 -8.42
N VAL A 145 -6.70 -14.20 -7.96
CA VAL A 145 -6.87 -14.64 -6.57
C VAL A 145 -7.25 -16.11 -6.57
N ALA A 146 -6.44 -16.94 -5.92
CA ALA A 146 -6.57 -18.39 -5.90
C ALA A 146 -6.74 -19.00 -7.31
N GLY A 147 -6.04 -18.46 -8.31
CA GLY A 147 -6.12 -18.90 -9.71
C GLY A 147 -7.27 -18.29 -10.53
N ASN A 148 -8.18 -17.52 -9.91
CA ASN A 148 -9.28 -16.86 -10.62
C ASN A 148 -8.93 -15.42 -10.95
N ILE A 149 -9.14 -14.98 -12.19
CA ILE A 149 -9.00 -13.58 -12.57
C ILE A 149 -10.15 -12.79 -11.93
N VAL A 150 -9.83 -11.88 -11.01
CA VAL A 150 -10.81 -11.01 -10.32
C VAL A 150 -10.81 -9.58 -10.85
N TYR A 151 -9.74 -9.18 -11.55
CA TYR A 151 -9.61 -7.90 -12.22
C TYR A 151 -8.80 -8.08 -13.50
N ASP A 152 -9.26 -7.47 -14.60
CA ASP A 152 -8.52 -7.37 -15.86
C ASP A 152 -8.93 -6.04 -16.52
N ILE A 153 -7.95 -5.18 -16.78
CA ILE A 153 -8.19 -3.87 -17.38
C ILE A 153 -8.82 -3.95 -18.77
N ASN A 154 -8.66 -5.07 -19.47
CA ASN A 154 -9.25 -5.31 -20.78
C ASN A 154 -10.66 -5.91 -20.71
N ASN A 155 -11.06 -6.46 -19.55
CA ASN A 155 -12.44 -6.87 -19.33
C ASN A 155 -13.27 -5.64 -18.96
N LYS A 156 -13.78 -4.95 -19.99
CA LYS A 156 -14.96 -4.10 -19.82
C LYS A 156 -16.10 -5.01 -19.35
N LYS A 157 -16.44 -5.00 -18.05
CA LYS A 157 -17.80 -5.39 -17.69
C LYS A 157 -18.73 -4.43 -18.45
N PRO A 158 -19.78 -4.93 -19.15
CA PRO A 158 -20.83 -4.04 -19.60
C PRO A 158 -21.37 -3.32 -18.37
N THR A 159 -21.41 -2.00 -18.43
CA THR A 159 -22.12 -1.17 -17.46
C THR A 159 -23.55 -1.69 -17.34
N ASN A 160 -23.94 -2.14 -16.15
CA ASN A 160 -25.35 -2.19 -15.78
C ASN A 160 -25.79 -0.78 -15.40
#